data_AF-A0A1C5MNZ7-F1
#
_entry.id   AF-A0A1C5MNZ7-F1
#
_cell.length_a   1.000
_cell.length_b   1.000
_cell.length_c   1.000
_cell.angle_alpha   90.00
_cell.angle_beta   90.00
_cell.angle_gamma   90.00
#
_symmetry.space_group_name_H-M   'P 1'
#
loop_
_entity.id
_entity.type
_entity.pdbx_description
1 polymer ?
#
loop_
_entity_poly.entity_id
_entity_poly.type
_entity_poly.pdbx_seq_one_letter_code
_entity_poly.pdbx_strand_id
1 'polypeptide(L)' 'MDNFFTQKNCDRCGKSLKNGRIQSMFNSECICMDCKKKECTDSEYKKSQDADIAEIRKGNYNFKGIRG' A
#
# COMPACT_ATOMS: atom_id res chain seq x y z
N MET A 1 8.31 -8.03 -12.73
CA MET A 1 8.73 -6.61 -12.76
C MET A 1 7.66 -5.81 -12.04
N ASP A 2 8.04 -5.02 -11.03
CA ASP A 2 7.13 -4.07 -10.40
C ASP A 2 6.68 -3.01 -11.41
N ASN A 3 5.39 -2.98 -11.70
CA ASN A 3 4.77 -2.04 -12.63
C ASN A 3 4.32 -0.76 -11.91
N PHE A 4 4.68 -0.55 -10.64
CA PHE A 4 4.23 0.58 -9.84
C PHE A 4 4.37 1.92 -10.56
N PHE A 5 5.49 2.13 -11.28
CA PHE A 5 5.74 3.37 -12.01
C PHE A 5 5.00 3.50 -13.35
N THR A 6 4.60 2.39 -13.97
CA THR A 6 3.95 2.34 -15.29
C THR A 6 2.44 2.09 -15.23
N GLN A 7 1.95 1.58 -14.09
CA GLN A 7 0.54 1.27 -13.87
C GLN A 7 -0.31 2.54 -13.90
N LYS A 8 -1.42 2.48 -14.65
CA LYS A 8 -2.33 3.61 -14.89
C LYS A 8 -3.59 3.55 -14.03
N ASN A 9 -3.94 2.38 -13.51
CA ASN A 9 -5.21 2.10 -12.85
C ASN A 9 -4.97 1.46 -11.48
N CYS A 10 -5.77 1.80 -10.49
CA CYS A 10 -5.72 1.26 -9.13
C CYS A 10 -6.10 -0.22 -9.12
N ASP A 11 -5.34 -1.06 -8.41
CA ASP A 11 -5.59 -2.50 -8.32
C ASP A 11 -6.94 -2.84 -7.69
N ARG A 12 -7.41 -2.00 -6.74
CA ARG A 12 -8.65 -2.27 -6.01
C ARG A 12 -9.91 -1.76 -6.68
N CYS A 13 -9.86 -0.55 -7.25
CA CYS A 13 -11.05 0.12 -7.77
C CYS A 13 -11.02 0.37 -9.27
N GLY A 14 -9.92 0.04 -9.95
CA GLY A 14 -9.74 0.26 -11.40
C GLY A 14 -9.63 1.72 -11.83
N LYS A 15 -9.84 2.69 -10.92
CA LYS A 15 -9.77 4.12 -11.24
C LYS A 15 -8.35 4.55 -11.61
N SER A 16 -8.26 5.64 -12.38
CA SER A 16 -6.98 6.25 -12.77
C SER A 16 -6.10 6.62 -11.56
N LEU A 17 -4.80 6.33 -11.66
CA LEU A 17 -3.75 6.69 -10.69
C LEU A 17 -3.13 8.07 -10.97
N LYS A 18 -3.61 8.81 -11.98
CA LYS A 18 -3.06 10.12 -12.37
C LYS A 18 -3.01 11.14 -11.22
N ASN A 19 -3.95 11.06 -10.27
CA ASN A 19 -4.05 11.99 -9.14
C ASN A 19 -3.25 11.55 -7.91
N GLY A 20 -2.39 10.54 -8.06
CA GLY A 20 -1.58 9.99 -6.98
C GLY A 20 -1.78 8.48 -6.85
N ARG A 21 -0.68 7.83 -6.48
CA ARG A 21 -0.60 6.39 -6.22
C ARG A 21 0.25 6.15 -4.99
N ILE A 22 -0.04 5.08 -4.29
CA ILE A 22 0.72 4.61 -3.15
C ILE A 22 0.64 3.09 -3.11
N GLN A 23 1.64 2.44 -2.52
CA GLN A 23 1.51 1.04 -2.18
C GLN A 23 0.59 0.89 -0.95
N SER A 24 -0.27 -0.12 -0.98
CA SER A 24 -1.12 -0.51 0.14
C SER A 24 -0.29 -0.72 1.42
N MET A 25 -0.85 -0.38 2.58
CA MET A 25 -0.17 -0.67 3.86
C MET A 25 -0.24 -2.15 4.22
N PHE A 26 -1.17 -2.88 3.61
CA PHE A 26 -1.45 -4.27 3.93
C PHE A 26 -0.71 -5.25 3.02
N ASN A 27 -0.37 -4.83 1.80
CA ASN A 27 0.19 -5.69 0.74
C ASN A 27 0.93 -4.87 -0.33
N SER A 28 1.37 -5.54 -1.40
CA SER A 28 2.11 -4.89 -2.51
C SER A 28 1.24 -4.21 -3.57
N GLU A 29 -0.09 -4.11 -3.40
CA GLU A 29 -0.98 -3.48 -4.39
C GLU A 29 -0.70 -1.99 -4.58
N CYS A 30 -0.75 -1.52 -5.82
CA CYS A 30 -0.72 -0.11 -6.19
C CYS A 30 -2.13 0.47 -6.17
N ILE A 31 -2.40 1.33 -5.19
CA ILE A 31 -3.72 1.88 -4.93
C ILE A 31 -3.76 3.40 -5.11
N CYS A 32 -4.94 3.93 -5.43
CA CYS A 32 -5.18 5.37 -5.45
C CYS A 32 -5.34 5.94 -4.03
N MET A 33 -5.25 7.27 -3.92
CA MET A 33 -5.39 7.96 -2.63
C MET A 33 -6.77 7.77 -1.97
N ASP A 34 -7.84 7.52 -2.74
CA ASP A 34 -9.15 7.22 -2.17
C ASP A 34 -9.20 5.84 -1.51
N CYS A 35 -8.61 4.83 -2.16
CA CYS A 35 -8.45 3.51 -1.58
C CYS A 35 -7.57 3.57 -0.33
N LYS A 36 -6.52 4.40 -0.35
CA LYS A 36 -5.67 4.62 0.83
C LYS A 36 -6.45 5.20 2.01
N LYS A 37 -7.33 6.19 1.79
CA LYS A 37 -8.17 6.73 2.86
C LYS A 37 -9.08 5.67 3.48
N LYS A 38 -9.62 4.76 2.66
CA LYS A 38 -10.41 3.62 3.16
C LYS A 38 -9.56 2.66 3.99
N GLU A 39 -8.32 2.40 3.58
CA GLU A 39 -7.39 1.61 4.41
C GLU A 39 -7.19 2.20 5.79
N CYS A 40 -7.05 3.53 5.91
CA CYS A 40 -6.84 4.18 7.19
C CYS A 40 -8.00 4.00 8.18
N THR A 41 -9.18 3.57 7.71
CA THR A 41 -10.34 3.25 8.56
C THR A 41 -10.41 1.78 9.00
N ASP A 42 -9.54 0.93 8.47
CA ASP A 42 -9.46 -0.49 8.83
C ASP A 42 -8.87 -0.64 10.25
N SER A 43 -9.45 -1.52 11.07
CA SER A 43 -9.04 -1.73 12.45
C SER A 43 -7.61 -2.25 12.59
N GLU A 44 -7.09 -2.95 11.59
CA GLU A 44 -5.70 -3.45 11.57
C GLU A 44 -4.72 -2.51 10.86
N TYR A 45 -5.16 -1.32 10.44
CA TYR A 45 -4.27 -0.35 9.78
C TYR A 45 -3.07 -0.01 10.66
N LYS A 46 -3.31 0.22 11.95
CA LYS A 46 -2.26 0.55 12.92
C LYS A 46 -1.27 -0.60 13.08
N LYS A 47 -1.77 -1.83 13.18
CA LYS A 47 -0.95 -3.05 13.25
C LYS A 47 -0.06 -3.22 12.01
N SER A 48 -0.60 -2.92 10.82
CA SER A 48 0.15 -2.98 9.56
C SER A 48 1.27 -1.94 9.51
N GLN A 49 0.96 -0.71 9.92
CA GLN A 49 1.94 0.37 10.03
C GLN A 49 3.04 0.03 11.05
N ASP A 50 2.69 -0.51 12.21
CA ASP A 50 3.67 -0.84 13.24
C ASP A 50 4.59 -2.00 12.78
N ALA A 51 4.05 -2.97 12.03
CA ALA A 51 4.84 -4.03 11.40
C ALA A 51 5.81 -3.48 10.35
N ASP A 52 5.35 -2.58 9.48
CA ASP A 52 6.19 -1.91 8.47
C ASP A 52 7.33 -1.12 9.14
N ILE A 53 7.02 -0.33 10.18
CA ILE A 53 8.02 0.41 10.96
C ILE A 53 9.03 -0.54 11.63
N ALA A 54 8.57 -1.68 12.16
CA ALA A 54 9.46 -2.67 12.77
C ALA A 54 10.44 -3.28 11.76
N GLU A 55 9.99 -3.54 10.54
CA GLU A 55 10.83 -4.06 9.46
C GLU A 55 11.82 -3.00 8.94
N ILE A 56 11.37 -1.75 8.78
CA ILE A 56 12.22 -0.61 8.44
C ILE A 56 13.35 -0.46 9.47
N ARG A 57 13.05 -0.61 10.77
CA ARG A 57 14.05 -0.53 11.84
C ARG A 57 15.08 -1.67 11.79
N LYS A 58 14.73 -2.82 11.21
CA LYS A 58 15.65 -3.94 10.96
C LYS A 58 16.45 -3.77 9.66
N GLY A 59 16.19 -2.71 8.89
CA GLY A 59 16.78 -2.47 7.57
C GLY A 59 16.03 -3.12 6.41
N ASN A 60 14.83 -3.67 6.65
CA ASN A 60 13.99 -4.21 5.60
C ASN A 60 13.01 -3.13 5.09
N TYR A 61 13.38 -2.48 3.98
CA TYR A 61 12.57 -1.46 3.32
C TYR A 61 11.61 -2.01 2.26
N ASN A 62 11.54 -3.34 2.10
CA ASN A 62 10.71 -4.03 1.11
C ASN A 62 9.70 -4.98 1.77
N PHE A 63 9.22 -4.61 2.96
CA PHE A 63 8.22 -5.39 3.68
C PHE A 63 6.95 -5.51 2.82
N LYS A 64 6.44 -6.74 2.68
CA LYS A 64 5.32 -7.04 1.78
C LYS A 64 3.96 -6.74 2.41
N GLY A 65 3.91 -6.27 3.65
CA GLY A 65 2.68 -6.04 4.40
C GLY A 65 2.21 -7.29 5.15
N ILE A 66 1.11 -7.15 5.89
CA ILE A 66 0.61 -8.19 6.80
C ILE A 66 -0.53 -9.05 6.22
N ARG A 67 -1.08 -8.70 5.05
CA ARG A 67 -2.15 -9.44 4.36
C ARG A 67 -1.68 -9.78 2.94
N GLY A 68 -0.93 -10.87 2.81
CA GLY A 68 -0.44 -11.37 1.52
C GLY A 68 -1.52 -12.05 0.68
#